data_AF-A0A7V8Y5T6-F1
#
_entry.id   AF-A0A7V8Y5T6-F1
#
_cell.length_a   1.000
_cell.length_b   1.000
_cell.length_c   1.000
_cell.angle_alpha   90.00
_cell.angle_beta   90.00
_cell.angle_gamma   90.00
#
_symmetry.space_group_name_H-M   'P 1'
#
loop_
_entity.id
_entity.type
_entity.pdbx_description
1 polymer ?
#
loop_
_entity_poly.entity_id
_entity_poly.type
_entity_poly.pdbx_seq_one_letter_code
_entity_poly.pdbx_strand_id
1 'polypeptide(L)' 'MKDQRAGHLVGSIPGDDTAAVMRGAAQRLGGRLRMLPDGETGERRNWIVHVIESLRNHPDLEIVRQATGRTTSRPPG' A
#
# COMPACT_ATOMS: atom_id res chain seq x y z
N MET A 1 30.89 14.58 -2.84
CA MET A 1 29.80 14.31 -1.86
C MET A 1 29.60 12.81 -1.82
N LYS A 2 29.65 12.15 -0.65
CA LYS A 2 29.35 10.72 -0.56
C LYS A 2 27.94 10.48 -1.10
N ASP A 3 27.76 9.50 -1.98
CA ASP A 3 26.46 8.98 -2.37
C ASP A 3 25.72 8.53 -1.10
N GLN A 4 24.88 9.42 -0.58
CA GLN A 4 23.98 9.06 0.50
C GLN A 4 22.91 8.15 -0.10
N ARG A 5 22.70 6.98 0.50
CA ARG A 5 21.69 6.02 0.05
C ARG A 5 20.32 6.71 -0.02
N ALA A 6 19.78 6.82 -1.21
CA ALA A 6 18.45 7.39 -1.45
C ALA A 6 17.37 6.35 -1.14
N GLY A 7 16.24 6.81 -0.57
CA GLY A 7 15.07 5.99 -0.27
C GLY A 7 14.00 6.12 -1.35
N HIS A 8 13.48 4.99 -1.81
CA HIS A 8 12.35 4.89 -2.71
C HIS A 8 11.21 4.17 -1.96
N LEU A 9 10.25 4.95 -1.46
CA LEU A 9 9.12 4.40 -0.71
C LEU A 9 8.08 3.86 -1.68
N VAL A 10 7.39 2.77 -1.32
CA VAL A 10 6.34 2.16 -2.15
C VAL A 10 5.22 1.64 -1.25
N GLY A 11 3.99 1.65 -1.78
CA GLY A 11 2.82 1.07 -1.12
C GLY A 11 2.38 1.81 0.15
N SER A 12 1.86 1.04 1.11
CA SER A 12 1.22 1.56 2.31
C SER A 12 2.22 2.17 3.31
N ILE A 13 1.88 3.33 3.85
CA ILE A 13 2.64 4.00 4.92
C ILE A 13 1.66 4.37 6.04
N PRO A 14 1.97 4.09 7.32
CA PRO A 14 1.11 4.48 8.42
C PRO A 14 0.88 5.99 8.47
N GLY A 15 -0.39 6.38 8.55
CA GLY A 15 -0.81 7.77 8.69
C GLY A 15 -2.33 7.87 8.69
N ASP A 16 -2.83 8.98 9.23
CA ASP A 16 -4.26 9.28 9.32
C ASP A 16 -4.82 9.60 7.93
N ASP A 17 -4.04 10.31 7.12
CA ASP A 17 -4.34 10.67 5.74
C ASP A 17 -3.05 10.74 4.90
N THR A 18 -3.23 10.89 3.57
CA THR A 18 -2.13 11.02 2.62
C THR A 18 -1.20 12.19 2.95
N ALA A 19 -1.74 13.31 3.42
CA ALA A 19 -0.94 14.50 3.72
C ALA A 19 -0.03 14.27 4.94
N ALA A 20 -0.51 13.56 5.96
CA ALA A 20 0.24 13.15 7.13
C ALA A 20 1.38 12.19 6.75
N VAL A 21 1.10 11.21 5.89
CA VAL A 21 2.13 10.31 5.32
C VAL A 21 3.20 11.11 4.59
N MET A 22 2.79 11.98 3.68
CA MET A 22 3.73 12.73 2.84
C MET A 22 4.62 13.65 3.68
N ARG A 23 4.04 14.37 4.65
CA ARG A 23 4.80 15.20 5.61
C ARG A 23 5.77 14.35 6.41
N GLY A 24 5.33 13.21 6.96
CA GLY A 24 6.17 12.32 7.75
C GLY A 24 7.35 11.78 6.96
N ALA A 25 7.12 11.32 5.72
CA ALA A 25 8.16 10.81 4.84
C ALA A 25 9.17 11.90 4.45
N ALA A 26 8.70 13.09 4.09
CA ALA A 26 9.55 14.22 3.76
C ALA A 26 10.41 14.67 4.95
N GLN A 27 9.85 14.73 6.16
CA GLN A 27 10.60 15.06 7.37
C GLN A 27 11.66 14.01 7.71
N ARG A 28 11.37 12.71 7.49
CA ARG A 28 12.27 11.62 7.88
C ARG A 28 13.43 11.42 6.91
N LEU A 29 13.15 11.46 5.61
CA LEU A 29 14.12 11.16 4.56
C LEU A 29 14.77 12.42 3.98
N GLY A 30 14.08 13.57 4.02
CA GLY A 30 14.59 14.85 3.54
C GLY A 30 15.14 14.74 2.12
N GLY A 31 16.33 15.28 1.89
CA GLY A 31 17.02 15.24 0.59
C GLY A 31 17.41 13.84 0.08
N ARG A 32 17.13 12.78 0.85
CA ARG A 32 17.32 11.38 0.41
C ARG A 32 16.05 10.75 -0.14
N LEU A 33 14.90 11.44 -0.09
CA LEU A 33 13.64 10.94 -0.62
C LEU A 33 13.62 11.04 -2.15
N ARG A 34 13.64 9.88 -2.83
CA ARG A 34 13.61 9.82 -4.31
C ARG A 34 12.21 9.61 -4.86
N MET A 35 11.33 8.95 -4.11
CA MET A 35 9.94 8.71 -4.49
C MET A 35 9.10 8.48 -3.25
N LEU A 36 7.85 8.96 -3.30
CA LEU A 36 6.90 9.00 -2.20
C LEU A 36 5.53 8.54 -2.71
N PRO A 37 4.98 7.42 -2.19
CA PRO A 37 3.61 7.04 -2.47
C PRO A 37 2.64 7.89 -1.63
N ASP A 38 1.35 7.80 -1.93
CA ASP A 38 0.29 8.44 -1.14
C ASP A 38 0.02 7.76 0.21
N GLY A 39 0.75 6.66 0.50
CA GLY A 39 0.65 5.89 1.73
C GLY A 39 -0.53 4.94 1.79
N GLU A 40 -1.33 4.84 0.72
CA GLU A 40 -2.52 3.99 0.65
C GLU A 40 -3.43 4.12 1.89
N THR A 41 -3.55 5.33 2.43
CA THR A 41 -4.39 5.61 3.61
C THR A 41 -5.88 5.56 3.26
N GLY A 42 -6.73 5.22 4.24
CA GLY A 42 -8.19 5.23 4.07
C GLY A 42 -8.70 4.15 3.11
N GLU A 43 -9.61 4.52 2.20
CA GLU A 43 -10.27 3.65 1.21
C GLU A 43 -9.28 2.84 0.34
N ARG A 44 -8.06 3.36 0.14
CA ARG A 44 -7.03 2.69 -0.67
C ARG A 44 -6.26 1.59 0.07
N ARG A 45 -6.45 1.42 1.39
CA ARG A 45 -5.82 0.33 2.17
C ARG A 45 -6.17 -1.05 1.62
N ASN A 46 -7.31 -1.17 0.97
CA ASN A 46 -7.83 -2.41 0.42
C ASN A 46 -7.89 -2.36 -1.12
N TRP A 47 -6.89 -1.75 -1.78
CA TRP A 47 -6.83 -1.67 -3.25
C TRP A 47 -7.11 -3.02 -3.93
N ILE A 48 -6.65 -4.12 -3.33
CA ILE A 48 -6.82 -5.48 -3.85
C ILE A 48 -8.29 -5.93 -3.85
N VAL A 49 -9.13 -5.44 -2.94
CA VAL A 49 -10.55 -5.78 -2.88
C VAL A 49 -11.26 -5.32 -4.15
N HIS A 50 -10.93 -4.12 -4.66
CA HIS A 50 -11.53 -3.61 -5.88
C HIS A 50 -11.17 -4.48 -7.10
N VAL A 51 -9.92 -4.95 -7.17
CA VAL A 51 -9.47 -5.88 -8.21
C VAL A 51 -10.17 -7.23 -8.08
N ILE A 52 -10.29 -7.77 -6.87
CA ILE A 52 -10.98 -9.03 -6.61
C ILE A 52 -12.44 -8.94 -7.06
N GLU A 53 -13.17 -7.90 -6.67
CA GLU A 53 -14.58 -7.74 -7.07
C GLU A 53 -14.72 -7.51 -8.58
N SER A 54 -13.79 -6.78 -9.21
CA SER A 54 -13.80 -6.62 -10.67
C SER A 54 -13.59 -7.94 -11.40
N LEU A 55 -12.68 -8.79 -10.94
CA LEU A 55 -12.45 -10.11 -11.53
C LEU A 55 -13.63 -11.07 -11.26
N ARG A 56 -14.21 -11.00 -10.06
CA ARG A 56 -15.33 -11.84 -9.66
C ARG A 56 -16.59 -11.59 -10.49
N ASN A 57 -16.79 -10.36 -10.96
CA ASN A 57 -17.95 -9.94 -11.75
C ASN A 57 -17.68 -9.92 -13.27
N HIS A 58 -16.52 -10.39 -13.74
CA HIS A 58 -16.17 -10.33 -15.16
C HIS A 58 -16.89 -11.45 -15.94
N PRO A 59 -17.57 -11.15 -17.07
CA PRO A 59 -18.39 -12.13 -17.79
C PRO A 59 -17.60 -13.31 -18.36
N ASP A 60 -16.32 -13.09 -18.69
CA ASP A 60 -15.45 -14.10 -19.29
C ASP A 60 -14.71 -14.98 -18.25
N LEU A 61 -14.93 -14.76 -16.95
CA LEU A 61 -14.23 -15.47 -15.88
C LEU A 61 -15.21 -16.30 -15.03
N GLU A 62 -14.81 -17.53 -14.70
CA GLU A 62 -15.52 -18.38 -13.74
C GLU A 62 -14.70 -18.60 -12.47
N ILE A 63 -15.38 -18.66 -11.32
CA ILE A 63 -14.74 -18.91 -10.02
C ILE A 63 -14.56 -20.42 -9.84
N VAL A 64 -13.34 -20.91 -9.97
CA VAL A 64 -13.02 -22.34 -9.76
C VAL A 64 -12.96 -22.72 -8.27
N ARG A 65 -12.55 -21.79 -7.39
CA ARG A 65 -12.50 -21.99 -5.92
C ARG A 65 -12.58 -20.67 -5.17
N GLN A 66 -13.50 -20.57 -4.21
CA GLN A 66 -13.61 -19.41 -3.33
C GLN A 66 -12.90 -19.66 -2.00
N ALA A 67 -11.91 -18.84 -1.66
CA ALA A 67 -11.29 -18.84 -0.35
C ALA A 67 -12.16 -18.04 0.65
N THR A 68 -12.50 -18.65 1.78
CA THR A 68 -13.16 -17.97 2.91
C THR A 68 -12.13 -17.10 3.63
N GLY A 69 -12.17 -15.80 3.35
CA GLY A 69 -11.11 -14.83 3.66
C GLY A 69 -10.51 -14.95 5.06
N ARG A 70 -9.20 -15.19 5.09
CA ARG A 70 -8.30 -14.71 6.12
C ARG A 70 -6.98 -14.34 5.43
N THR A 71 -6.82 -13.06 5.14
CA THR A 71 -5.46 -12.51 5.01
C THR A 71 -4.85 -12.69 6.39
N THR A 72 -3.88 -13.59 6.52
CA THR A 72 -3.31 -13.98 7.82
C THR A 72 -2.88 -12.73 8.58
N SER A 73 -3.60 -12.37 9.64
CA SER A 73 -3.04 -11.48 10.66
C SER A 73 -1.86 -12.23 11.27
N ARG A 74 -0.66 -11.68 11.10
CA ARG A 74 0.58 -12.16 11.72
C ARG A 74 0.31 -12.38 13.22
N PRO A 75 0.56 -13.56 13.80
CA PRO A 75 0.40 -13.74 15.24
C PRO A 75 1.37 -12.81 15.99
N PRO A 76 0.98 -12.26 17.15
CA PRO A 76 1.91 -11.53 18.00
C PRO A 76 3.03 -12.48 18.43
N GLY A 77 4.28 -12.00 18.30
CA GLY A 77 5.47 -12.70 18.78
C GLY A 77 5.61 -12.62 20.29
#